data_AF-A0A7R9I0C2-F1
#
_entry.id   AF-A0A7R9I0C2-F1
#
_cell.length_a   1.000
_cell.length_b   1.000
_cell.length_c   1.000
_cell.angle_alpha   90.00
_cell.angle_beta   90.00
_cell.angle_gamma   90.00
#
_symmetry.space_group_name_H-M   'P 1'
#
loop_
_entity.id
_entity.type
_entity.pdbx_description
1 polymer ?
#
loop_
_entity_poly.entity_id
_entity_poly.type
_entity_poly.pdbx_seq_one_letter_code
_entity_poly.pdbx_strand_id
1 'polypeptide(L)'
;TVKLSFDFPFYGHLVRNITVATGGFLYTGEYVHSWLAATQYIAPLMANFDTSISNHSFIKYVDNGTSFTVEWEKVKLQDDATSGDFTFQVTLHSNGDIVFVYQNVPVIIENILDRHHPVKVGLSDAYIIDRTIFFVRHKTIYEYHRVNFEKQDIKNWTVIYISALRTCLDEKNCSDCLTQLSGFKCYWCPHANRCSNGLDRLRQDWLTRGCDTSALDTSEQCPAIEEINKSVNAGHTRSPQQVIVKPSQHVEMETRRSSLHCCHHSHVSKQ
;
A
#
# COMPACT_ATOMS: atom_id res chain seq x y z
N THR A 1 5.09 -11.38 -7.40
CA THR A 1 3.88 -10.66 -6.94
C THR A 1 2.70 -11.58 -7.05
N VAL A 2 1.83 -11.58 -6.04
CA VAL A 2 0.61 -12.40 -5.94
C VAL A 2 -0.59 -11.47 -5.93
N LYS A 3 -1.63 -11.81 -6.68
CA LYS A 3 -2.92 -11.13 -6.65
C LYS A 3 -3.83 -11.87 -5.68
N LEU A 4 -4.28 -11.20 -4.62
CA LEU A 4 -5.16 -11.78 -3.62
C LEU A 4 -6.53 -12.13 -4.22
N SER A 5 -7.22 -13.07 -3.59
CA SER A 5 -8.61 -13.44 -3.89
C SER A 5 -9.66 -12.51 -3.23
N PHE A 6 -9.24 -11.69 -2.28
CA PHE A 6 -10.05 -10.67 -1.59
C PHE A 6 -9.37 -9.30 -1.58
N ASP A 7 -10.15 -8.26 -1.25
CA ASP A 7 -9.63 -6.92 -1.06
C ASP A 7 -9.17 -6.77 0.39
N PHE A 8 -7.86 -6.65 0.60
CA PHE A 8 -7.29 -6.56 1.95
C PHE A 8 -7.30 -5.09 2.43
N PRO A 9 -8.04 -4.74 3.50
CA PRO A 9 -8.00 -3.40 4.07
C PRO A 9 -6.65 -3.15 4.76
N PHE A 10 -5.94 -2.11 4.34
CA PHE A 10 -4.66 -1.71 4.94
C PHE A 10 -4.57 -0.19 4.94
N TYR A 11 -4.48 0.45 6.12
CA TYR A 11 -4.40 1.91 6.24
C TYR A 11 -5.52 2.70 5.50
N GLY A 12 -6.71 2.13 5.39
CA GLY A 12 -7.87 2.78 4.79
C GLY A 12 -7.95 2.69 3.26
N HIS A 13 -7.05 1.94 2.61
CA HIS A 13 -7.19 1.55 1.20
C HIS A 13 -7.21 0.02 1.05
N LEU A 14 -7.72 -0.42 -0.10
CA LEU A 14 -7.82 -1.84 -0.44
C LEU A 14 -6.59 -2.27 -1.23
N VAL A 15 -5.86 -3.26 -0.71
CA VAL A 15 -4.68 -3.83 -1.35
C VAL A 15 -5.06 -5.15 -2.01
N ARG A 16 -4.76 -5.27 -3.31
CA ARG A 16 -5.01 -6.49 -4.09
C ARG A 16 -3.75 -7.21 -4.54
N ASN A 17 -2.69 -6.46 -4.83
CA ASN A 17 -1.43 -7.00 -5.31
C ASN A 17 -0.39 -6.91 -4.21
N ILE A 18 0.18 -8.05 -3.83
CA ILE A 18 1.20 -8.13 -2.79
C ILE A 18 2.46 -8.76 -3.36
N THR A 19 3.61 -8.17 -3.07
CA THR A 19 4.90 -8.76 -3.45
C THR A 19 5.53 -9.41 -2.24
N VAL A 20 5.70 -10.73 -2.30
CA VAL A 20 6.43 -11.50 -1.28
C VAL A 20 7.93 -11.32 -1.51
N ALA A 21 8.63 -10.74 -0.55
CA ALA A 21 10.07 -10.53 -0.61
C ALA A 21 10.83 -11.65 0.12
N THR A 22 12.01 -12.01 -0.40
CA THR A 22 12.88 -13.02 0.22
C THR A 22 13.40 -12.59 1.59
N GLY A 23 13.56 -11.28 1.80
CA GLY A 23 14.00 -10.67 3.05
C GLY A 23 12.97 -10.70 4.19
N GLY A 24 11.93 -11.54 4.14
CA GLY A 24 11.01 -11.77 5.27
C GLY A 24 9.86 -10.75 5.44
N PHE A 25 9.42 -10.12 4.35
CA PHE A 25 8.33 -9.15 4.40
C PHE A 25 7.45 -9.16 3.14
N LEU A 26 6.28 -8.55 3.25
CA LEU A 26 5.37 -8.27 2.15
C LEU A 26 5.47 -6.80 1.77
N TYR A 27 5.65 -6.51 0.49
CA TYR A 27 5.56 -5.16 -0.07
C TYR A 27 4.14 -4.89 -0.58
N THR A 28 3.54 -3.78 -0.13
CA THR A 28 2.13 -3.40 -0.37
C THR A 28 1.96 -2.16 -1.25
N GLY A 29 3.04 -1.62 -1.78
CA GLY A 29 2.99 -0.46 -2.68
C GLY A 29 2.76 -0.84 -4.13
N GLU A 30 2.28 0.13 -4.91
CA GLU A 30 1.96 -0.07 -6.34
C GLU A 30 3.19 0.04 -7.25
N TYR A 31 4.18 0.83 -6.85
CA TYR A 31 5.35 1.14 -7.67
C TYR A 31 6.55 0.34 -7.20
N VAL A 32 7.05 -0.58 -8.01
CA VAL A 32 8.26 -1.34 -7.65
C VAL A 32 9.49 -0.46 -7.87
N HIS A 33 10.08 0.06 -6.78
CA HIS A 33 11.38 0.73 -6.77
C HIS A 33 12.15 0.31 -5.52
N SER A 34 13.47 0.17 -5.61
CA SER A 34 14.29 -0.37 -4.51
C SER A 34 14.14 0.40 -3.19
N TRP A 35 13.92 1.71 -3.26
CA TRP A 35 13.67 2.56 -2.09
C TRP A 35 12.25 2.42 -1.50
N LEU A 36 11.26 2.02 -2.30
CA LEU A 36 9.86 1.94 -1.88
C LEU A 36 9.58 0.72 -1.00
N ALA A 37 10.31 -0.38 -1.23
CA ALA A 37 10.19 -1.59 -0.42
C ALA A 37 10.52 -1.36 1.07
N ALA A 38 11.27 -0.30 1.38
CA ALA A 38 11.66 0.05 2.74
C ALA A 38 10.59 0.83 3.53
N THR A 39 9.58 1.41 2.87
CA THR A 39 8.61 2.33 3.49
C THR A 39 7.16 1.84 3.44
N GLN A 40 6.80 0.91 2.54
CA GLN A 40 5.45 0.34 2.44
C GLN A 40 5.50 -1.18 2.61
N TYR A 41 5.39 -1.65 3.85
CA TYR A 41 5.61 -3.07 4.16
C TYR A 41 4.73 -3.61 5.28
N ILE A 42 4.57 -4.94 5.25
CA ILE A 42 4.12 -5.78 6.35
C ILE A 42 5.25 -6.77 6.62
N ALA A 43 5.95 -6.61 7.74
CA ALA A 43 7.18 -7.32 8.05
C ALA A 43 7.03 -8.13 9.34
N PRO A 44 6.70 -9.43 9.28
CA PRO A 44 6.85 -10.31 10.43
C PRO A 44 8.32 -10.35 10.88
N LEU A 45 9.28 -10.40 9.96
CA LEU A 45 10.70 -10.21 10.26
C LEU A 45 11.44 -9.83 8.98
N MET A 46 11.63 -8.53 8.75
CA MET A 46 12.48 -8.05 7.68
C MET A 46 13.94 -8.12 8.13
N ALA A 47 14.78 -8.84 7.41
CA ALA A 47 16.23 -8.94 7.65
C ALA A 47 16.96 -9.36 6.37
N ASN A 48 18.29 -9.48 6.42
CA ASN A 48 19.12 -9.92 5.29
C ASN A 48 19.03 -11.45 5.06
N PHE A 49 17.82 -11.97 4.82
CA PHE A 49 17.62 -13.38 4.54
C PHE A 49 17.97 -13.71 3.09
N ASP A 50 18.65 -14.84 2.92
CA ASP A 50 19.01 -15.38 1.61
C ASP A 50 18.63 -16.87 1.55
N THR A 51 17.62 -17.16 0.72
CA THR A 51 17.11 -18.51 0.51
C THR A 51 18.07 -19.38 -0.30
N SER A 52 19.04 -18.81 -1.01
CA SER A 52 19.99 -19.56 -1.83
C SER A 52 21.08 -20.26 -1.02
N ILE A 53 21.28 -19.88 0.24
CA ILE A 53 22.29 -20.44 1.15
C ILE A 53 22.01 -21.91 1.49
N SER A 54 20.76 -22.35 1.43
CA SER A 54 20.36 -23.71 1.79
C SER A 54 19.26 -24.21 0.86
N ASN A 55 19.41 -25.45 0.38
CA ASN A 55 18.38 -26.14 -0.42
C ASN A 55 17.13 -26.51 0.39
N HIS A 56 17.13 -26.27 1.69
CA HIS A 56 15.99 -26.48 2.58
C HIS A 56 15.26 -25.18 2.95
N SER A 57 15.69 -24.03 2.42
CA SER A 57 15.01 -22.76 2.59
C SER A 57 13.88 -22.62 1.58
N PHE A 58 12.65 -22.41 2.04
CA PHE A 58 11.49 -22.27 1.16
C PHE A 58 10.67 -21.04 1.53
N ILE A 59 10.05 -20.43 0.51
CA ILE A 59 9.00 -19.43 0.70
C ILE A 59 7.73 -20.03 0.13
N LYS A 60 6.75 -20.26 1.00
CA LYS A 60 5.47 -20.85 0.65
C LYS A 60 4.37 -19.85 0.90
N TYR A 61 3.30 -19.93 0.12
CA TYR A 61 2.11 -19.13 0.37
C TYR A 61 0.84 -19.90 0.00
N VAL A 62 -0.27 -19.52 0.62
CA VAL A 62 -1.60 -20.02 0.33
C VAL A 62 -2.61 -18.88 0.41
N ASP A 63 -3.53 -18.84 -0.55
CA ASP A 63 -4.70 -17.97 -0.53
C ASP A 63 -5.94 -18.88 -0.54
N ASN A 64 -6.81 -18.73 0.46
CA ASN A 64 -8.02 -19.56 0.60
C ASN A 64 -9.34 -18.78 0.37
N GLY A 65 -9.30 -17.54 -0.11
CA GLY A 65 -10.50 -16.71 -0.28
C GLY A 65 -10.77 -15.73 0.86
N THR A 66 -10.35 -16.07 2.08
CA THR A 66 -10.62 -15.30 3.31
C THR A 66 -9.36 -14.91 4.06
N SER A 67 -8.26 -15.61 3.80
CA SER A 67 -6.94 -15.31 4.34
C SER A 67 -5.85 -15.65 3.34
N PHE A 68 -4.78 -14.87 3.39
CA PHE A 68 -3.55 -15.08 2.64
C PHE A 68 -2.40 -15.27 3.60
N THR A 69 -1.77 -16.45 3.58
CA THR A 69 -0.65 -16.79 4.47
C THR A 69 0.63 -16.96 3.68
N VAL A 70 1.73 -16.42 4.19
CA VAL A 70 3.08 -16.60 3.65
C VAL A 70 4.00 -17.09 4.76
N GLU A 71 4.75 -18.14 4.48
CA GLU A 71 5.75 -18.72 5.38
C GLU A 71 7.14 -18.61 4.75
N TRP A 72 8.09 -18.09 5.52
CA TRP A 72 9.53 -18.19 5.26
C TRP A 72 10.05 -19.34 6.10
N GLU A 73 10.19 -20.51 5.47
CA GLU A 73 10.59 -21.75 6.12
C GLU A 73 12.11 -21.92 6.04
N LYS A 74 12.73 -22.13 7.20
CA LYS A 74 14.16 -22.44 7.38
C LYS A 74 15.11 -21.49 6.64
N VAL A 75 14.75 -20.21 6.56
CA VAL A 75 15.56 -19.18 5.88
C VAL A 75 16.78 -18.80 6.71
N LYS A 76 17.89 -18.47 6.06
CA LYS A 76 19.16 -18.15 6.73
C LYS A 76 19.55 -16.70 6.51
N LEU A 77 20.20 -16.11 7.52
CA LEU A 77 20.81 -14.79 7.39
C LEU A 77 22.04 -14.87 6.49
N GLN A 78 22.15 -13.95 5.54
CA GLN A 78 23.29 -13.87 4.63
C GLN A 78 24.59 -13.52 5.35
N ASP A 79 24.52 -12.61 6.32
CA ASP A 79 25.68 -12.17 7.09
C ASP A 79 26.11 -13.18 8.16
N ASP A 80 25.25 -14.14 8.51
CA ASP A 80 25.54 -15.20 9.49
C ASP A 80 24.74 -16.48 9.24
N ALA A 81 25.24 -17.28 8.29
CA ALA A 81 24.62 -18.57 7.95
C ALA A 81 24.76 -19.65 9.04
N THR A 82 25.56 -19.39 10.09
CA THR A 82 25.84 -20.34 11.18
C THR A 82 24.91 -20.17 12.39
N SER A 83 24.27 -19.01 12.52
CA SER A 83 23.32 -18.67 13.59
C SER A 83 22.00 -19.48 13.56
N GLY A 84 21.86 -20.45 12.67
CA GLY A 84 20.66 -21.27 12.50
C GLY A 84 19.70 -20.75 11.44
N ASP A 85 18.56 -21.42 11.33
CA ASP A 85 17.52 -21.17 10.36
C ASP A 85 16.26 -20.60 11.03
N PHE A 86 15.63 -19.62 10.39
CA PHE A 86 14.44 -18.96 10.89
C PHE A 86 13.21 -19.55 10.21
N THR A 87 12.15 -19.78 10.97
CA THR A 87 10.84 -20.13 10.42
C THR A 87 9.77 -19.26 11.04
N PHE A 88 9.12 -18.46 10.20
CA PHE A 88 8.07 -17.54 10.60
C PHE A 88 7.09 -17.31 9.44
N GLN A 89 5.91 -16.83 9.79
CA GLN A 89 4.84 -16.58 8.82
C GLN A 89 4.07 -15.29 9.13
N VAL A 90 3.40 -14.80 8.10
CA VAL A 90 2.37 -13.76 8.20
C VAL A 90 1.08 -14.28 7.59
N THR A 91 -0.05 -13.99 8.23
CA THR A 91 -1.39 -14.19 7.67
C THR A 91 -2.11 -12.85 7.61
N LEU A 92 -2.68 -12.54 6.44
CA LEU A 92 -3.56 -11.41 6.20
C LEU A 92 -4.99 -11.93 6.10
N HIS A 93 -5.89 -11.43 6.92
CA HIS A 93 -7.31 -11.79 6.88
C HIS A 93 -8.11 -10.75 6.08
N SER A 94 -9.19 -11.18 5.43
CA SER A 94 -10.03 -10.30 4.62
C SER A 94 -10.74 -9.21 5.43
N ASN A 95 -10.83 -9.33 6.75
CA ASN A 95 -11.32 -8.29 7.65
C ASN A 95 -10.27 -7.21 7.98
N GLY A 96 -9.03 -7.36 7.50
CA GLY A 96 -7.91 -6.44 7.76
C GLY A 96 -6.96 -6.89 8.87
N ASP A 97 -7.31 -7.93 9.64
CA ASP A 97 -6.43 -8.41 10.70
C ASP A 97 -5.15 -9.03 10.14
N ILE A 98 -4.06 -8.89 10.88
CA ILE A 98 -2.74 -9.41 10.52
C ILE A 98 -2.20 -10.25 11.68
N VAL A 99 -1.69 -11.44 11.37
CA VAL A 99 -1.09 -12.32 12.37
C VAL A 99 0.33 -12.66 11.98
N PHE A 100 1.29 -12.41 12.87
CA PHE A 100 2.66 -12.93 12.74
C PHE A 100 2.83 -14.12 13.66
N VAL A 101 3.46 -15.19 13.17
CA VAL A 101 3.78 -16.38 13.97
C VAL A 101 5.25 -16.73 13.77
N TYR A 102 5.95 -16.94 14.87
CA TYR A 102 7.37 -17.26 14.89
C TYR A 102 7.55 -18.68 15.39
N GLN A 103 7.81 -19.63 14.49
CA GLN A 103 8.01 -21.02 14.89
C GLN A 103 9.43 -21.24 15.42
N ASN A 104 10.43 -20.73 14.70
CA ASN A 104 11.84 -20.86 15.06
C ASN A 104 12.59 -19.54 14.83
N VAL A 105 13.22 -19.04 15.88
CA VAL A 105 13.99 -17.79 15.97
C VAL A 105 15.26 -18.12 16.78
N PRO A 106 16.32 -18.62 16.13
CA PRO A 106 17.47 -19.21 16.81
C PRO A 106 18.38 -18.17 17.51
N VAL A 107 18.24 -16.89 17.17
CA VAL A 107 18.96 -15.77 17.79
C VAL A 107 17.99 -14.65 18.15
N ILE A 108 18.32 -13.88 19.18
CA ILE A 108 17.55 -12.70 19.57
C ILE A 108 17.56 -11.71 18.39
N ILE A 109 16.37 -11.24 17.97
CA ILE A 109 16.22 -10.41 16.77
C ILE A 109 16.99 -9.08 16.88
N GLU A 110 17.15 -8.54 18.09
CA GLU A 110 17.96 -7.34 18.33
C GLU A 110 19.45 -7.52 17.98
N ASN A 111 19.96 -8.75 18.05
CA ASN A 111 21.36 -9.06 17.76
C ASN A 111 21.63 -9.29 16.26
N ILE A 112 20.60 -9.29 15.41
CA ILE A 112 20.76 -9.44 13.97
C ILE A 112 21.42 -8.17 13.41
N LEU A 113 22.48 -8.34 12.61
CA LEU A 113 23.22 -7.24 12.00
C LEU A 113 22.34 -6.46 11.01
N ASP A 114 22.40 -5.12 11.06
CA ASP A 114 21.58 -4.21 10.24
C ASP A 114 22.41 -3.42 9.20
N ARG A 115 23.68 -3.76 9.03
CA ARG A 115 24.64 -2.99 8.19
C ARG A 115 24.30 -3.00 6.71
N HIS A 116 23.96 -4.16 6.16
CA HIS A 116 23.67 -4.34 4.74
C HIS A 116 22.18 -4.32 4.44
N HIS A 117 21.35 -4.66 5.42
CA HIS A 117 19.89 -4.67 5.29
C HIS A 117 19.24 -4.30 6.63
N PRO A 118 18.21 -3.45 6.64
CA PRO A 118 17.51 -3.11 7.88
C PRO A 118 16.84 -4.33 8.51
N VAL A 119 16.83 -4.36 9.84
CA VAL A 119 16.09 -5.34 10.64
C VAL A 119 14.83 -4.70 11.21
N LYS A 120 13.65 -5.11 10.74
CA LYS A 120 12.35 -4.53 11.14
C LYS A 120 11.32 -5.62 11.45
N VAL A 121 10.49 -5.36 12.46
CA VAL A 121 9.29 -6.15 12.74
C VAL A 121 8.14 -5.17 12.92
N GLY A 122 7.14 -5.22 12.05
CA GLY A 122 6.11 -4.19 12.04
C GLY A 122 5.39 -3.95 10.73
N LEU A 123 4.69 -2.83 10.69
CA LEU A 123 3.92 -2.33 9.55
C LEU A 123 4.40 -0.93 9.21
N SER A 124 4.35 -0.57 7.93
CA SER A 124 4.63 0.80 7.50
C SER A 124 3.84 1.13 6.25
N ASP A 125 3.39 2.38 6.16
CA ASP A 125 2.84 2.91 4.92
C ASP A 125 3.32 4.33 4.62
N ALA A 126 3.25 4.67 3.34
CA ALA A 126 3.73 5.92 2.79
C ALA A 126 2.84 6.38 1.63
N TYR A 127 2.80 7.70 1.39
CA TYR A 127 2.20 8.28 0.19
C TYR A 127 3.29 8.87 -0.72
N ILE A 128 2.93 9.08 -1.99
CA ILE A 128 3.85 9.60 -3.00
C ILE A 128 3.30 10.93 -3.53
N ILE A 129 4.18 11.93 -3.60
CA ILE A 129 3.92 13.23 -4.21
C ILE A 129 4.73 13.31 -5.50
N ASP A 130 4.08 13.60 -6.62
CA ASP A 130 4.74 13.80 -7.91
C ASP A 130 4.83 15.30 -8.20
N ARG A 131 6.03 15.78 -8.51
CA ARG A 131 6.30 17.18 -8.87
C ARG A 131 7.10 17.23 -10.16
N THR A 132 6.69 18.09 -11.08
CA THR A 132 7.50 18.38 -12.28
C THR A 132 8.35 19.61 -12.01
N ILE A 133 9.67 19.44 -12.03
CA ILE A 133 10.66 20.52 -11.83
C ILE A 133 11.55 20.54 -13.07
N PHE A 134 11.66 21.69 -13.75
CA PHE A 134 12.45 21.86 -14.98
C PHE A 134 12.21 20.75 -16.03
N PHE A 135 10.94 20.40 -16.29
CA PHE A 135 10.51 19.34 -17.22
C PHE A 135 10.87 17.89 -16.81
N VAL A 136 11.43 17.68 -15.62
CA VAL A 136 11.71 16.36 -15.05
C VAL A 136 10.66 16.03 -14.00
N ARG A 137 10.12 14.79 -14.02
CA ARG A 137 9.19 14.30 -12.99
C ARG A 137 9.96 13.74 -11.80
N HIS A 138 9.73 14.31 -10.63
CA HIS A 138 10.28 13.90 -9.36
C HIS A 138 9.17 13.29 -8.49
N LYS A 139 9.39 12.05 -8.04
CA LYS A 139 8.51 11.40 -7.07
C LYS A 139 9.16 11.42 -5.70
N THR A 140 8.49 12.01 -4.72
CA THR A 140 8.93 12.03 -3.31
C THR A 140 8.01 11.15 -2.48
N ILE A 141 8.62 10.31 -1.63
CA ILE A 141 7.92 9.33 -0.81
C ILE A 141 7.91 9.85 0.62
N TYR A 142 6.74 9.88 1.24
CA TYR A 142 6.55 10.32 2.61
C TYR A 142 5.96 9.18 3.43
N GLU A 143 6.78 8.61 4.31
CA GLU A 143 6.30 7.69 5.35
C GLU A 143 5.48 8.49 6.36
N TYR A 144 4.22 8.10 6.55
CA TYR A 144 3.31 8.83 7.44
C TYR A 144 2.94 8.02 8.69
N HIS A 145 3.12 6.69 8.65
CA HIS A 145 2.86 5.86 9.82
C HIS A 145 3.70 4.59 9.80
N ARG A 146 4.15 4.21 11.01
CA ARG A 146 4.90 2.99 11.25
C ARG A 146 4.48 2.39 12.60
N VAL A 147 4.29 1.09 12.62
CA VAL A 147 4.14 0.29 13.84
C VAL A 147 5.39 -0.57 13.96
N ASN A 148 6.11 -0.45 15.08
CA ASN A 148 7.27 -1.29 15.39
C ASN A 148 6.95 -2.16 16.60
N PHE A 149 7.37 -3.41 16.58
CA PHE A 149 7.27 -4.30 17.72
C PHE A 149 8.63 -4.46 18.41
N GLU A 150 8.58 -4.66 19.73
CA GLU A 150 9.77 -4.86 20.57
C GLU A 150 10.45 -6.19 20.22
N LYS A 151 11.70 -6.08 19.72
CA LYS A 151 12.45 -7.22 19.17
C LYS A 151 12.84 -8.25 20.24
N GLN A 152 13.03 -7.80 21.48
CA GLN A 152 13.40 -8.62 22.64
C GLN A 152 12.34 -9.66 23.04
N ASP A 153 11.06 -9.40 22.74
CA ASP A 153 9.94 -10.23 23.16
C ASP A 153 9.61 -11.34 22.15
N ILE A 154 10.21 -11.28 20.97
CA ILE A 154 9.96 -12.22 19.89
C ILE A 154 10.93 -13.39 19.98
N LYS A 155 10.38 -14.55 20.33
CA LYS A 155 11.11 -15.82 20.52
C LYS A 155 10.35 -16.94 19.82
N ASN A 156 10.84 -18.17 19.97
CA ASN A 156 10.14 -19.35 19.48
C ASN A 156 8.71 -19.41 20.04
N TRP A 157 7.77 -19.67 19.16
CA TRP A 157 6.33 -19.76 19.40
C TRP A 157 5.65 -18.45 19.83
N THR A 158 6.29 -17.30 19.62
CA THR A 158 5.62 -16.01 19.75
C THR A 158 4.57 -15.84 18.64
N VAL A 159 3.44 -15.23 18.98
CA VAL A 159 2.39 -14.80 18.04
C VAL A 159 2.09 -13.32 18.28
N ILE A 160 2.10 -12.52 17.23
CA ILE A 160 1.66 -11.12 17.27
C ILE A 160 0.34 -11.04 16.50
N TYR A 161 -0.72 -10.64 17.19
CA TYR A 161 -2.03 -10.41 16.61
C TYR A 161 -2.28 -8.91 16.48
N ILE A 162 -2.55 -8.45 15.27
CA ILE A 162 -2.82 -7.04 14.96
C ILE A 162 -4.26 -6.96 14.48
N SER A 163 -5.11 -6.34 15.29
CA SER A 163 -6.51 -6.12 14.93
C SER A 163 -6.67 -4.85 14.09
N ALA A 164 -7.41 -4.95 12.98
CA ALA A 164 -7.74 -3.81 12.16
C ALA A 164 -8.72 -2.88 12.88
N LEU A 165 -8.41 -1.60 12.89
CA LEU A 165 -9.29 -0.54 13.39
C LEU A 165 -9.90 0.21 12.22
N ARG A 166 -11.12 0.73 12.42
CA ARG A 166 -11.74 1.64 11.46
C ARG A 166 -10.90 2.91 11.32
N THR A 167 -10.84 3.43 10.10
CA THR A 167 -10.09 4.62 9.70
C THR A 167 -11.05 5.68 9.17
N CYS A 168 -10.62 6.94 9.11
CA CYS A 168 -11.41 8.01 8.51
C CYS A 168 -11.91 7.66 7.10
N LEU A 169 -11.08 6.98 6.30
CA LEU A 169 -11.39 6.61 4.91
C LEU A 169 -12.56 5.61 4.77
N ASP A 170 -12.92 4.93 5.86
CA ASP A 170 -14.06 4.01 5.88
C ASP A 170 -15.39 4.77 5.84
N GLU A 171 -15.43 6.00 6.34
CA GLU A 171 -16.66 6.80 6.40
C GLU A 171 -16.99 7.43 5.04
N LYS A 172 -18.25 7.27 4.62
CA LYS A 172 -18.73 7.68 3.29
C LYS A 172 -19.59 8.94 3.29
N ASN A 173 -19.85 9.50 4.45
CA ASN A 173 -20.61 10.73 4.58
C ASN A 173 -19.95 11.70 5.58
N CYS A 174 -20.28 12.98 5.42
CA CYS A 174 -19.68 14.07 6.17
C CYS A 174 -19.96 13.99 7.67
N SER A 175 -21.20 13.65 8.05
CA SER A 175 -21.58 13.56 9.47
C SER A 175 -20.79 12.46 10.18
N ASP A 176 -20.87 11.22 9.67
CA ASP A 176 -20.22 10.06 10.28
C ASP A 176 -18.70 10.21 10.31
N CYS A 177 -18.12 10.81 9.26
CA CYS A 177 -16.70 11.16 9.22
C CYS A 177 -16.24 11.96 10.45
N LEU A 178 -17.06 12.91 10.90
CA LEU A 178 -16.72 13.87 11.94
C LEU A 178 -17.22 13.45 13.33
N THR A 179 -18.14 12.48 13.42
CA THR A 179 -18.74 12.06 14.71
C THR A 179 -18.39 10.64 15.14
N GLN A 180 -18.12 9.73 14.21
CA GLN A 180 -18.11 8.29 14.50
C GLN A 180 -16.76 7.75 15.01
N LEU A 181 -15.65 8.48 14.77
CA LEU A 181 -14.30 8.03 15.09
C LEU A 181 -13.62 8.94 16.13
N SER A 182 -13.86 8.68 17.41
CA SER A 182 -13.27 9.48 18.50
C SER A 182 -11.75 9.32 18.67
N GLY A 183 -11.17 8.23 18.15
CA GLY A 183 -9.73 7.96 18.20
C GLY A 183 -8.89 8.65 17.11
N PHE A 184 -9.52 9.25 16.11
CA PHE A 184 -8.84 9.88 14.98
C PHE A 184 -9.38 11.29 14.75
N LYS A 185 -8.48 12.25 14.47
CA LYS A 185 -8.89 13.57 14.00
C LYS A 185 -9.15 13.51 12.49
N CYS A 186 -10.39 13.20 12.14
CA CYS A 186 -10.85 13.13 10.76
C CYS A 186 -11.34 14.49 10.25
N TYR A 187 -11.26 14.66 8.94
CA TYR A 187 -11.75 15.82 8.20
C TYR A 187 -12.54 15.34 6.98
N TRP A 188 -13.59 16.07 6.63
CA TRP A 188 -14.35 15.81 5.41
C TRP A 188 -13.96 16.81 4.33
N CYS A 189 -13.55 16.36 3.15
CA CYS A 189 -13.35 17.27 2.01
C CYS A 189 -14.51 17.18 1.02
N PRO A 190 -15.33 18.24 0.87
CA PRO A 190 -16.42 18.28 -0.11
C PRO A 190 -15.92 18.15 -1.55
N HIS A 191 -14.79 18.78 -1.89
CA HIS A 191 -14.23 18.75 -3.24
C HIS A 191 -13.70 17.38 -3.66
N ALA A 192 -13.26 16.56 -2.69
CA ALA A 192 -12.84 15.18 -2.91
C ALA A 192 -13.96 14.16 -2.65
N ASN A 193 -15.06 14.60 -2.04
CA ASN A 193 -16.14 13.77 -1.53
C ASN A 193 -15.62 12.59 -0.68
N ARG A 194 -14.70 12.87 0.25
CA ARG A 194 -13.94 11.86 0.98
C ARG A 194 -13.63 12.31 2.40
N CYS A 195 -13.74 11.38 3.34
CA CYS A 195 -13.25 11.52 4.71
C CYS A 195 -11.78 11.10 4.80
N SER A 196 -10.96 11.85 5.53
CA SER A 196 -9.54 11.52 5.75
C SER A 196 -9.00 12.25 6.98
N ASN A 197 -7.93 11.74 7.60
CA ASN A 197 -7.13 12.49 8.58
C ASN A 197 -6.13 13.45 7.90
N GLY A 198 -6.16 13.53 6.57
CA GLY A 198 -5.25 14.31 5.75
C GLY A 198 -3.92 13.60 5.45
N LEU A 199 -3.67 12.38 5.96
CA LEU A 199 -2.41 11.65 5.75
C LEU A 199 -2.71 10.22 5.29
N ASP A 200 -2.90 10.06 3.99
CA ASP A 200 -3.16 8.79 3.32
C ASP A 200 -2.57 8.75 1.90
N ARG A 201 -2.66 7.62 1.21
CA ARG A 201 -2.10 7.43 -0.15
C ARG A 201 -2.66 8.42 -1.19
N LEU A 202 -3.84 9.00 -0.97
CA LEU A 202 -4.49 10.01 -1.82
C LEU A 202 -4.14 11.45 -1.39
N ARG A 203 -3.07 11.65 -0.60
CA ARG A 203 -2.61 12.99 -0.18
C ARG A 203 -2.40 13.97 -1.34
N GLN A 204 -1.85 13.49 -2.47
CA GLN A 204 -1.64 14.35 -3.63
C GLN A 204 -2.97 14.94 -4.14
N ASP A 205 -3.99 14.10 -4.30
CA ASP A 205 -5.33 14.50 -4.71
C ASP A 205 -5.98 15.43 -3.67
N TRP A 206 -5.78 15.15 -2.38
CA TRP A 206 -6.23 16.02 -1.27
C TRP A 206 -5.66 17.44 -1.40
N LEU A 207 -4.36 17.58 -1.63
CA LEU A 207 -3.70 18.87 -1.81
C LEU A 207 -4.13 19.56 -3.11
N THR A 208 -4.22 18.82 -4.22
CA THR A 208 -4.62 19.38 -5.52
C THR A 208 -6.05 19.92 -5.50
N ARG A 209 -6.93 19.37 -4.64
CA ARG A 209 -8.30 19.86 -4.44
C ARG A 209 -8.43 20.94 -3.36
N GLY A 210 -7.32 21.41 -2.78
CA GLY A 210 -7.32 22.44 -1.73
C GLY A 210 -7.94 21.98 -0.41
N CYS A 211 -8.02 20.67 -0.17
CA CYS A 211 -8.63 20.11 1.03
C CYS A 211 -7.77 20.32 2.29
N ASP A 212 -6.52 20.78 2.15
CA ASP A 212 -5.68 21.18 3.28
C ASP A 212 -6.17 22.46 3.98
N THR A 213 -6.95 23.28 3.28
CA THR A 213 -7.51 24.53 3.81
C THR A 213 -9.04 24.55 3.85
N SER A 214 -9.70 23.78 2.97
CA SER A 214 -11.16 23.78 2.81
C SER A 214 -11.87 22.58 3.45
N ALA A 215 -11.15 21.63 4.04
CA ALA A 215 -11.78 20.48 4.68
C ALA A 215 -12.50 20.88 5.97
N LEU A 216 -13.65 20.25 6.18
CA LEU A 216 -14.53 20.46 7.32
C LEU A 216 -14.02 19.63 8.50
N ASP A 217 -14.10 20.19 9.69
CA ASP A 217 -13.68 19.57 10.95
C ASP A 217 -14.81 19.47 11.97
N THR A 218 -15.98 20.09 11.71
CA THR A 218 -17.16 19.96 12.57
C THR A 218 -18.43 19.58 11.78
N SER A 219 -19.31 18.79 12.41
CA SER A 219 -20.48 18.21 11.75
C SER A 219 -21.50 19.25 11.28
N GLU A 220 -21.51 20.43 11.89
CA GLU A 220 -22.45 21.51 11.58
C GLU A 220 -22.13 22.18 10.23
N GLN A 221 -20.90 22.01 9.73
CA GLN A 221 -20.48 22.51 8.43
C GLN A 221 -20.93 21.59 7.28
N CYS A 222 -21.41 20.38 7.59
CA CYS A 222 -21.86 19.44 6.57
C CYS A 222 -23.13 19.96 5.87
N PRO A 223 -23.23 19.81 4.54
CA PRO A 223 -24.43 20.21 3.82
C PRO A 223 -25.64 19.40 4.31
N ALA A 224 -26.76 20.08 4.53
CA ALA A 224 -28.01 19.41 4.89
C ALA A 224 -28.43 18.44 3.78
N ILE A 225 -28.98 17.28 4.15
CA ILE A 225 -29.43 16.21 3.24
C ILE A 225 -30.39 16.73 2.15
N GLU A 226 -31.04 17.87 2.37
CA GLU A 226 -31.96 18.53 1.43
C GLU A 226 -31.28 19.12 0.17
N GLU A 227 -29.98 19.40 0.16
CA GLU A 227 -29.30 19.97 -1.03
C GLU A 227 -28.94 18.92 -2.09
N ILE A 228 -28.84 17.63 -1.71
CA ILE A 228 -28.56 16.53 -2.64
C ILE A 228 -29.75 16.29 -3.58
N ASN A 229 -30.98 16.56 -3.12
CA ASN A 229 -32.18 16.41 -3.93
C ASN A 229 -32.41 17.57 -4.91
N LYS A 230 -31.74 18.72 -4.73
CA LYS A 230 -31.83 19.86 -5.66
C LYS A 230 -30.91 19.69 -6.88
N SER A 231 -29.79 18.99 -6.75
CA SER A 231 -28.89 18.70 -7.88
C SER A 231 -29.41 17.57 -8.78
N VAL A 232 -30.15 16.61 -8.23
CA VAL A 232 -30.80 15.54 -9.01
C VAL A 232 -32.06 16.05 -9.75
N ASN A 233 -32.84 16.95 -9.13
CA ASN A 233 -34.06 17.50 -9.76
C ASN A 233 -33.83 18.65 -10.75
N ALA A 234 -32.61 19.22 -10.82
CA ALA A 234 -32.27 20.22 -11.84
C ALA A 234 -31.95 19.61 -13.23
N GLY A 235 -31.89 18.27 -13.34
CA GLY A 235 -31.50 17.56 -14.56
C GLY A 235 -32.61 16.91 -15.40
N HIS A 236 -33.88 16.98 -14.98
CA HIS A 236 -34.99 16.33 -15.72
C HIS A 236 -36.10 17.32 -16.06
N THR A 237 -35.85 18.19 -17.04
CA THR A 237 -36.95 18.78 -17.83
C THR A 237 -36.50 19.05 -19.26
N ARG A 238 -36.34 18.00 -20.06
CA ARG A 238 -36.58 18.07 -21.51
C ARG A 238 -37.25 16.79 -21.99
N SER A 239 -38.48 16.95 -22.47
CA SER A 239 -39.26 15.95 -23.20
C SER A 239 -38.50 15.45 -24.44
N PRO A 240 -38.78 14.23 -24.92
CA PRO A 240 -37.96 13.57 -25.92
C PRO A 240 -38.20 14.14 -27.32
N GLN A 241 -37.19 14.76 -27.93
CA GLN A 241 -37.14 14.92 -29.38
C GLN A 241 -36.34 13.77 -29.98
N GLN A 242 -37.01 12.96 -30.78
CA GLN A 242 -36.40 11.93 -31.62
C GLN A 242 -35.45 12.58 -32.63
N VAL A 243 -34.17 12.25 -32.56
CA VAL A 243 -33.22 12.51 -33.64
C VAL A 243 -32.73 11.16 -34.16
N ILE A 244 -33.19 10.82 -35.36
CA ILE A 244 -32.76 9.67 -36.15
C ILE A 244 -31.38 10.00 -36.72
N VAL A 245 -30.36 9.18 -36.41
CA VAL A 245 -29.04 9.27 -37.03
C VAL A 245 -28.78 7.99 -37.84
N LYS A 246 -28.64 8.15 -39.17
CA LYS A 246 -28.20 7.11 -40.10
C LYS A 246 -26.67 7.00 -40.14
N PRO A 247 -26.09 5.82 -40.42
CA PRO A 247 -24.65 5.63 -40.54
C PRO A 247 -24.13 5.87 -41.97
N SER A 248 -22.90 6.39 -42.10
CA SER A 248 -22.08 6.39 -43.32
C SER A 248 -20.60 6.45 -42.90
N GLN A 249 -19.86 5.34 -42.99
CA GLN A 249 -18.95 4.91 -44.07
C GLN A 249 -17.64 5.73 -44.24
N HIS A 250 -16.54 5.02 -43.90
CA HIS A 250 -15.18 4.96 -44.48
C HIS A 250 -14.52 6.19 -45.13
N VAL A 251 -13.27 6.48 -44.71
CA VAL A 251 -12.07 6.60 -45.57
C VAL A 251 -10.79 6.20 -44.79
N GLU A 252 -9.94 5.37 -45.41
CA GLU A 252 -8.60 4.89 -45.01
C GLU A 252 -7.50 5.95 -45.22
N MET A 253 -6.54 6.09 -44.28
CA MET A 253 -5.14 5.60 -44.29
C MET A 253 -4.12 6.55 -44.96
N GLU A 254 -3.11 6.98 -44.19
CA GLU A 254 -1.74 6.98 -44.71
C GLU A 254 -0.69 6.82 -43.60
N THR A 255 0.37 6.12 -44.00
CA THR A 255 1.37 5.45 -43.17
C THR A 255 2.69 6.21 -43.29
N ARG A 256 3.40 6.50 -42.19
CA ARG A 256 4.87 6.65 -42.23
C ARG A 256 5.55 6.04 -41.00
N ARG A 257 6.35 5.01 -41.28
CA ARG A 257 7.37 4.43 -40.40
C ARG A 257 8.61 5.34 -40.38
N SER A 258 9.26 5.40 -39.22
CA SER A 258 10.73 5.36 -39.17
C SER A 258 11.18 4.66 -37.89
N SER A 259 12.06 3.70 -38.09
CA SER A 259 12.58 2.66 -37.20
C SER A 259 13.80 3.08 -36.39
N LEU A 260 13.93 2.45 -35.20
CA LEU A 260 15.12 2.02 -34.46
C LEU A 260 16.31 2.98 -34.28
N HIS A 261 16.76 3.12 -33.02
CA HIS A 261 18.12 2.72 -32.61
C HIS A 261 18.19 2.41 -31.09
N CYS A 262 18.59 1.18 -30.77
CA CYS A 262 19.18 0.80 -29.48
C CYS A 262 20.61 1.34 -29.40
N CYS A 263 21.05 1.75 -28.21
CA CYS A 263 22.47 1.75 -27.86
C CYS A 263 22.64 1.27 -26.41
N HIS A 264 23.25 0.08 -26.28
CA HIS A 264 24.11 -0.26 -25.16
C HIS A 264 25.32 0.69 -25.12
N HIS A 265 25.77 1.07 -23.93
CA HIS A 265 27.21 1.20 -23.68
C HIS A 265 27.53 0.92 -22.21
N SER A 266 28.34 -0.11 -22.04
CA SER A 266 29.09 -0.46 -20.84
C SER A 266 30.50 0.16 -20.88
N HIS A 267 31.01 0.52 -19.69
CA HIS A 267 32.40 0.77 -19.26
C HIS A 267 33.20 1.93 -19.87
N VAL A 268 33.89 2.70 -19.00
CA VAL A 268 35.37 2.78 -18.88
C VAL A 268 35.76 3.48 -17.55
N SER A 269 36.79 2.93 -16.90
CA SER A 269 37.53 3.43 -15.73
C SER A 269 38.74 4.28 -16.15
N LYS A 270 39.17 5.22 -15.27
CA LYS A 270 40.50 5.84 -15.03
C LYS A 270 40.27 7.31 -14.61
N GLN A 271 40.84 7.89 -13.56
CA GLN A 271 42.11 7.67 -12.86
C GLN A 271 41.92 7.44 -11.36
#